data_AF-A0A6J6HHE3-F1
#
_entry.id   AF-A0A6J6HHE3-F1
#
_cell.length_a   1.000
_cell.length_b   1.000
_cell.length_c   1.000
_cell.angle_alpha   90.00
_cell.angle_beta   90.00
_cell.angle_gamma   90.00
#
_symmetry.space_group_name_H-M   'P 1'
#
loop_
_entity.id
_entity.type
_entity.pdbx_description
1 polymer ?
#
loop_
_entity_poly.entity_id
_entity_poly.type
_entity_poly.pdbx_seq_one_letter_code
_entity_poly.pdbx_strand_id
1 'polypeptide(L)'
;MAGPGLTSEAKDVVLAYGGSNGSTGQWFIPSMNELNELCKYARGQVTGDVTVQCTSSGSLKSDSQSEFGGFDEGHGYWSSSQMSYGIVWYFDFNSGGYSGSGTAGSGNIRPIRAF
;
A
#
# COMPACT_ATOMS: atom_id res chain seq x y z
N MET A 1 11.82 33.86 -14.15
CA MET A 1 11.14 32.96 -15.11
C MET A 1 10.71 31.72 -14.33
N ALA A 2 9.43 31.58 -14.01
CA ALA A 2 8.89 30.41 -13.33
C ALA A 2 8.47 29.38 -14.39
N GLY A 3 8.93 28.13 -14.24
CA GLY A 3 8.64 27.03 -15.17
C GLY A 3 7.16 26.60 -15.12
N PRO A 4 6.66 25.91 -16.16
CA PRO A 4 5.25 25.54 -16.25
C PRO A 4 4.91 24.51 -15.16
N GLY A 5 3.93 24.85 -14.33
CA GLY A 5 3.37 23.95 -13.34
C GLY A 5 2.69 22.76 -14.02
N LEU A 6 3.06 21.56 -13.61
CA LEU A 6 2.25 20.36 -13.81
C LEU A 6 0.97 20.55 -12.99
N THR A 7 -0.06 21.11 -13.61
CA THR A 7 -1.33 21.43 -12.96
C THR A 7 -2.18 20.19 -12.76
N SER A 8 -2.32 19.85 -11.48
CA SER A 8 -3.57 19.53 -10.78
C SER A 8 -4.15 18.10 -10.80
N GLU A 9 -3.97 17.22 -11.78
CA GLU A 9 -4.70 15.93 -11.73
C GLU A 9 -4.25 15.00 -10.58
N ALA A 10 -2.95 14.73 -10.46
CA ALA A 10 -2.43 13.90 -9.36
C ALA A 10 -2.62 14.57 -7.99
N LYS A 11 -2.47 15.90 -7.94
CA LYS A 11 -2.65 16.68 -6.71
C LYS A 11 -4.11 16.67 -6.25
N ASP A 12 -5.05 16.84 -7.17
CA ASP A 12 -6.48 16.91 -6.86
C ASP A 12 -7.02 15.52 -6.45
N VAL A 13 -6.49 14.44 -7.04
CA VAL A 13 -6.77 13.05 -6.62
C VAL A 13 -6.22 12.77 -5.21
N VAL A 14 -5.00 13.22 -4.90
CA VAL A 14 -4.42 13.05 -3.56
C VAL A 14 -5.14 13.92 -2.53
N LEU A 15 -5.53 15.15 -2.88
CA LEU A 15 -6.33 16.02 -2.01
C LEU A 15 -7.72 15.43 -1.73
N ALA A 16 -8.36 14.81 -2.72
CA ALA A 16 -9.63 14.10 -2.54
C ALA A 16 -9.48 12.90 -1.59
N TYR A 17 -8.35 12.17 -1.66
CA TYR A 17 -8.04 11.08 -0.73
C TYR A 17 -7.87 11.57 0.71
N GLY A 18 -7.32 12.77 0.91
CA GLY A 18 -7.12 13.38 2.23
C GLY A 18 -8.41 13.61 3.03
N GLY A 19 -9.57 13.65 2.37
CA GLY A 19 -10.89 13.83 2.99
C GLY A 19 -11.11 15.23 3.61
N SER A 20 -12.35 15.71 3.60
CA SER A 20 -12.73 17.04 4.12
C SER A 20 -12.72 17.16 5.65
N ASN A 21 -12.31 16.12 6.38
CA ASN A 21 -12.53 15.95 7.82
C ASN A 21 -11.26 16.17 8.67
N GLY A 22 -10.22 16.82 8.13
CA GLY A 22 -8.95 17.02 8.85
C GLY A 22 -8.02 15.78 8.87
N SER A 23 -8.33 14.78 8.04
CA SER A 23 -7.53 13.57 7.81
C SER A 23 -6.36 13.80 6.84
N THR A 24 -6.30 14.96 6.18
CA THR A 24 -5.18 15.36 5.32
C THR A 24 -3.88 15.31 6.09
N GLY A 25 -2.94 14.51 5.60
CA GLY A 25 -1.63 14.35 6.19
C GLY A 25 -1.54 13.41 7.40
N GLN A 26 -2.61 12.70 7.74
CA GLN A 26 -2.55 11.62 8.74
C GLN A 26 -2.00 10.32 8.13
N TRP A 27 -1.55 9.42 9.00
CA TRP A 27 -1.10 8.08 8.63
C TRP A 27 -2.21 7.06 8.83
N PHE A 28 -2.39 6.18 7.86
CA PHE A 28 -3.41 5.14 7.85
C PHE A 28 -2.80 3.76 7.62
N ILE A 29 -3.46 2.72 8.13
CA ILE A 29 -3.17 1.34 7.71
C ILE A 29 -3.79 1.13 6.33
N PRO A 30 -3.02 0.67 5.32
CA PRO A 30 -3.52 0.52 3.96
C PRO A 30 -4.71 -0.44 3.86
N SER A 31 -5.65 -0.13 2.98
CA SER A 31 -6.66 -1.07 2.51
C SER A 31 -6.03 -2.17 1.66
N MET A 32 -6.83 -3.20 1.37
CA MET A 32 -6.41 -4.34 0.58
C MET A 32 -5.92 -3.92 -0.83
N ASN A 33 -6.63 -2.99 -1.46
CA ASN A 33 -6.29 -2.48 -2.79
C ASN A 33 -5.01 -1.64 -2.78
N GLU A 34 -4.77 -0.87 -1.71
CA GLU A 34 -3.54 -0.10 -1.57
C GLU A 34 -2.33 -0.99 -1.31
N LEU A 35 -2.48 -2.08 -0.56
CA LEU A 35 -1.42 -3.08 -0.42
C LEU A 35 -1.08 -3.75 -1.75
N ASN A 36 -2.09 -3.99 -2.59
CA ASN A 36 -1.87 -4.54 -3.92
C ASN A 36 -1.02 -3.59 -4.79
N GLU A 37 -1.35 -2.30 -4.80
CA GLU A 37 -0.55 -1.29 -5.51
C GLU A 37 0.84 -1.10 -4.90
N LEU A 38 0.95 -1.15 -3.58
CA LEU A 38 2.23 -1.09 -2.87
C LEU A 38 3.12 -2.29 -3.20
N CYS A 39 2.55 -3.49 -3.32
CA CYS A 39 3.27 -4.69 -3.74
C CYS A 39 3.81 -4.54 -5.16
N LYS A 40 2.98 -4.04 -6.09
CA LYS A 40 3.41 -3.78 -7.48
C LYS A 40 4.58 -2.80 -7.51
N TYR A 41 4.47 -1.69 -6.77
CA TYR A 41 5.57 -0.75 -6.60
C TYR A 41 6.83 -1.42 -6.04
N ALA A 42 6.68 -2.21 -4.98
CA ALA A 42 7.78 -2.90 -4.31
C ALA A 42 8.48 -3.92 -5.21
N ARG A 43 7.77 -4.44 -6.23
CA ARG A 43 8.29 -5.41 -7.22
C ARG A 43 8.63 -4.81 -8.58
N GLY A 44 8.45 -3.50 -8.75
CA GLY A 44 8.68 -2.82 -10.04
C GLY A 44 7.67 -3.21 -11.13
N GLN A 45 6.46 -3.63 -10.75
CA GLN A 45 5.33 -3.88 -11.64
C GLN A 45 4.55 -2.58 -11.92
N VAL A 46 3.73 -2.59 -12.96
CA VAL A 46 2.90 -1.43 -13.36
C VAL A 46 1.78 -1.21 -12.34
N THR A 47 1.73 -0.01 -11.75
CA THR A 47 0.68 0.44 -10.83
C THR A 47 -0.43 1.21 -11.55
N GLY A 48 -1.55 1.44 -10.87
CA GLY A 48 -2.67 2.29 -11.34
C GLY A 48 -3.97 1.55 -11.64
N ASP A 49 -3.96 0.21 -11.63
CA ASP A 49 -5.16 -0.62 -11.79
C ASP A 49 -5.30 -1.60 -10.62
N VAL A 50 -6.12 -1.23 -9.64
CA VAL A 50 -6.34 -2.01 -8.41
C VAL A 50 -6.97 -3.38 -8.64
N THR A 51 -7.54 -3.65 -9.83
CA THR A 51 -8.18 -4.93 -10.16
C THR A 51 -7.18 -5.99 -10.60
N VAL A 52 -6.02 -5.56 -11.11
CA VAL A 52 -4.92 -6.46 -11.46
C VAL A 52 -4.14 -6.79 -10.20
N GLN A 53 -4.00 -8.07 -9.86
CA GLN A 53 -3.27 -8.47 -8.66
C GLN A 53 -1.75 -8.36 -8.87
N CYS A 54 -1.03 -7.95 -7.82
CA CYS A 54 0.41 -8.08 -7.74
C CYS A 54 0.81 -9.56 -7.88
N THR A 55 1.91 -9.83 -8.58
CA THR A 55 2.44 -11.20 -8.76
C THR A 55 3.81 -11.34 -8.13
N SER A 56 4.36 -12.56 -8.11
CA SER A 56 5.75 -12.82 -7.69
C SER A 56 6.81 -12.43 -8.75
N SER A 57 6.43 -11.71 -9.81
CA SER A 57 7.37 -11.23 -10.82
C SER A 57 8.14 -10.00 -10.33
N GLY A 58 9.38 -9.82 -10.81
CA GLY A 58 10.28 -8.76 -10.37
C GLY A 58 10.92 -9.03 -9.00
N SER A 59 12.02 -8.33 -8.71
CA SER A 59 12.71 -8.43 -7.42
C SER A 59 12.03 -7.51 -6.41
N LEU A 60 11.78 -8.02 -5.21
CA LEU A 60 11.26 -7.20 -4.13
C LEU A 60 12.34 -6.21 -3.65
N LYS A 61 11.94 -4.96 -3.36
CA LYS A 61 12.78 -3.94 -2.72
C LYS A 61 13.04 -4.28 -1.24
N SER A 62 13.79 -5.35 -0.98
CA SER A 62 14.08 -5.85 0.37
C SER A 62 15.24 -5.14 1.07
N ASP A 63 16.01 -4.31 0.36
CA ASP A 63 17.09 -3.52 0.96
C ASP A 63 16.57 -2.56 2.04
N SER A 64 16.90 -2.86 3.29
CA SER A 64 16.48 -2.14 4.49
C SER A 64 17.15 -0.77 4.66
N GLN A 65 18.20 -0.47 3.89
CA GLN A 65 18.89 0.82 3.93
C GLN A 65 18.31 1.85 2.96
N SER A 66 17.38 1.44 2.10
CA SER A 66 16.73 2.35 1.15
C SER A 66 15.45 2.94 1.72
N GLU A 67 15.27 4.26 1.57
CA GLU A 67 14.04 4.98 1.95
C GLU A 67 12.76 4.37 1.33
N PHE A 68 12.94 3.72 0.18
CA PHE A 68 11.89 3.12 -0.64
C PHE A 68 11.82 1.59 -0.56
N GLY A 69 12.55 0.95 0.36
CA GLY A 69 12.64 -0.51 0.48
C GLY A 69 12.40 -1.04 1.89
N GLY A 70 13.09 -2.12 2.23
CA GLY A 70 12.91 -2.90 3.46
C GLY A 70 11.64 -3.76 3.44
N PHE A 71 11.10 -4.08 2.27
CA PHE A 71 9.97 -5.00 2.18
C PHE A 71 10.43 -6.42 2.52
N ASP A 72 9.56 -7.16 3.20
CA ASP A 72 9.81 -8.47 3.75
C ASP A 72 8.98 -9.50 2.98
N GLU A 73 9.62 -10.61 2.65
CA GLU A 73 9.05 -11.75 1.94
C GLU A 73 8.55 -12.83 2.92
N GLY A 74 8.93 -12.73 4.20
CA GLY A 74 8.64 -13.74 5.22
C GLY A 74 7.31 -13.56 5.93
N HIS A 75 6.74 -12.35 5.95
CA HIS A 75 5.50 -12.07 6.67
C HIS A 75 4.53 -11.18 5.88
N GLY A 76 3.25 -11.46 6.08
CA GLY A 76 2.16 -10.67 5.52
C GLY A 76 2.05 -9.26 6.09
N TYR A 77 1.55 -8.35 5.27
CA TYR A 77 1.25 -6.97 5.63
C TYR A 77 -0.22 -6.80 6.00
N TRP A 78 -0.50 -6.27 7.18
CA TRP A 78 -1.88 -6.07 7.62
C TRP A 78 -2.59 -4.99 6.83
N SER A 79 -3.88 -5.23 6.62
CA SER A 79 -4.80 -4.28 6.01
C SER A 79 -5.83 -3.74 7.02
N SER A 80 -6.32 -2.53 6.76
CA SER A 80 -7.54 -1.99 7.38
C SER A 80 -8.82 -2.66 6.88
N SER A 81 -8.75 -3.48 5.81
CA SER A 81 -9.90 -4.23 5.29
C SER A 81 -10.22 -5.44 6.19
N GLN A 82 -11.45 -5.49 6.70
CA GLN A 82 -11.96 -6.61 7.48
C GLN A 82 -12.50 -7.72 6.55
N MET A 83 -12.23 -8.98 6.88
CA MET A 83 -12.85 -10.14 6.21
C MET A 83 -14.18 -10.50 6.87
N SER A 84 -14.16 -10.64 8.20
CA SER A 84 -15.33 -10.98 9.01
C SER A 84 -15.06 -10.61 10.48
N TYR A 85 -16.01 -10.92 11.38
CA TYR A 85 -15.85 -10.63 12.80
C TYR A 85 -14.58 -11.27 13.37
N GLY A 86 -13.64 -10.44 13.85
CA GLY A 86 -12.36 -10.89 14.42
C GLY A 86 -11.30 -11.34 13.40
N ILE A 87 -11.57 -11.22 12.09
CA ILE A 87 -10.65 -11.61 11.01
C ILE A 87 -10.40 -10.43 10.08
N VAL A 88 -9.13 -10.11 9.86
CA VAL A 88 -8.69 -9.04 8.97
C VAL A 88 -7.89 -9.62 7.80
N TRP A 89 -7.89 -8.89 6.69
CA TRP A 89 -7.07 -9.25 5.54
C TRP A 89 -5.61 -8.85 5.76
N TYR A 90 -4.71 -9.69 5.26
CA TYR A 90 -3.32 -9.33 5.05
C TYR A 90 -2.91 -9.65 3.62
N PHE A 91 -1.82 -9.01 3.17
CA PHE A 91 -1.25 -9.20 1.84
C PHE A 91 0.17 -9.76 1.92
N ASP A 92 0.44 -10.81 1.16
CA ASP A 92 1.77 -11.40 1.04
C ASP A 92 2.51 -10.82 -0.18
N PHE A 93 3.67 -10.19 0.07
CA PHE A 93 4.49 -9.55 -0.97
C PHE A 93 5.42 -10.56 -1.67
N ASN A 94 5.59 -11.78 -1.17
CA ASN A 94 6.36 -12.85 -1.80
C ASN A 94 5.61 -13.45 -3.00
N SER A 95 4.37 -13.89 -2.80
CA SER A 95 3.59 -14.52 -3.86
C SER A 95 2.64 -13.54 -4.58
N GLY A 96 2.27 -12.44 -3.92
CA GLY A 96 1.22 -11.55 -4.38
C GLY A 96 -0.15 -12.18 -4.13
N GLY A 97 -0.75 -11.94 -2.96
CA GLY A 97 -2.06 -12.50 -2.64
C GLY A 97 -2.61 -12.12 -1.27
N TYR A 98 -3.91 -12.34 -1.10
CA TYR A 98 -4.67 -12.01 0.10
C TYR A 98 -4.93 -13.25 0.95
N SER A 99 -4.94 -13.07 2.26
CA SER A 99 -5.36 -14.12 3.19
C SER A 99 -5.97 -13.51 4.45
N GLY A 100 -6.86 -14.26 5.11
CA GLY A 100 -7.48 -13.83 6.36
C GLY A 100 -6.66 -14.31 7.55
N SER A 101 -6.51 -13.47 8.56
CA SER A 101 -5.96 -13.88 9.84
C SER A 101 -6.72 -13.23 11.00
N GLY A 102 -6.75 -13.93 12.13
CA GLY A 102 -7.24 -13.37 13.38
C GLY A 102 -6.44 -12.13 13.78
N THR A 103 -7.11 -11.16 14.44
CA THR A 103 -6.51 -9.87 14.81
C THR A 103 -5.41 -9.96 15.89
N ALA A 104 -5.21 -11.13 16.50
CA ALA A 104 -4.20 -11.36 17.52
C ALA A 104 -2.83 -11.82 16.98
N GLY A 105 -2.66 -11.88 15.65
CA GLY A 105 -1.41 -12.31 15.02
C GLY A 105 -0.34 -11.22 14.91
N SER A 106 0.92 -11.63 14.69
CA SER A 106 2.00 -10.73 14.28
C SER A 106 2.00 -10.56 12.76
N GLY A 107 2.27 -9.35 12.29
CA GLY A 107 2.38 -9.04 10.86
C GLY A 107 2.95 -7.65 10.64
N ASN A 108 3.40 -7.39 9.41
CA ASN A 108 4.06 -6.14 9.06
C ASN A 108 3.05 -5.02 8.83
N ILE A 109 3.45 -3.76 9.08
CA ILE A 109 2.64 -2.57 8.79
C ILE A 109 3.46 -1.64 7.89
N ARG A 110 2.82 -1.12 6.83
CA ARG A 110 3.37 -0.06 5.98
C ARG A 110 2.37 1.09 5.94
N PRO A 111 2.47 2.07 6.85
CA PRO A 111 1.51 3.18 6.88
C PRO A 111 1.55 3.99 5.59
N ILE A 112 0.39 4.47 5.14
CA ILE A 112 0.23 5.37 3.99
C ILE A 112 -0.31 6.72 4.43
N ARG A 113 0.00 7.76 3.66
CA ARG A 113 -0.43 9.14 3.89
C ARG A 113 -0.75 9.80 2.55
N ALA A 114 -1.84 10.56 2.51
CA ALA A 114 -2.12 11.50 1.42
C ALA A 114 -1.65 12.92 1.77
N PHE A 115 -1.31 13.70 0.74
CA PHE A 115 -0.63 14.99 0.82
C PHE A 115 -1.39 16.11 0.12
#